data_AF-A0A452REH4-F1
#
_entry.id   AF-A0A452REH4-F1
#
_cell.length_a   1.000
_cell.length_b   1.000
_cell.length_c   1.000
_cell.angle_alpha   90.00
_cell.angle_beta   90.00
_cell.angle_gamma   90.00
#
_symmetry.space_group_name_H-M   'P 1'
#
loop_
_entity.id
_entity.type
_entity.pdbx_description
1 polymer ?
#
loop_
_entity_poly.entity_id
_entity_poly.type
_entity_poly.pdbx_seq_one_letter_code
_entity_poly.pdbx_strand_id
1 'polypeptide(L)'
;ALFVLPYSFGRHLEKRGAALTLQLLALAERCVCVSACVWRVEKTKIVEPLDYENVITQRKTQIYSDPLRDLLMFPMEDISVSSQRRTVQSTVPEDAEKRAQSLFVKECIKTYSTDWHVVNYKYEDFSGDFRMLPW
;
A
#
# COMPACT_ATOMS: atom_id res chain seq x y z
N ALA A 1 -16.04 -21.31 6.84
CA ALA A 1 -15.98 -21.08 8.30
C ALA A 1 -14.61 -21.50 8.79
N LEU A 2 -13.66 -20.56 8.90
CA LEU A 2 -12.33 -20.81 9.45
C LEU A 2 -12.33 -20.37 10.91
N PHE A 3 -12.40 -21.34 11.83
CA PHE A 3 -12.00 -21.15 13.22
C PHE A 3 -10.50 -21.46 13.29
N VAL A 4 -9.69 -20.43 13.59
CA VAL A 4 -8.26 -20.60 13.87
C VAL A 4 -8.07 -20.62 15.39
N LEU A 5 -7.78 -21.84 15.86
CA LEU A 5 -6.93 -22.30 16.98
C LEU A 5 -7.01 -21.64 18.38
N PRO A 6 -7.16 -22.46 19.45
CA PRO A 6 -6.97 -22.01 20.82
C PRO A 6 -5.48 -22.02 21.19
N TYR A 7 -5.02 -20.89 21.74
CA TYR A 7 -3.71 -20.78 22.39
C TYR A 7 -3.73 -21.58 23.70
N SER A 8 -2.76 -22.49 23.83
CA SER A 8 -2.51 -23.30 25.02
C SER A 8 -1.66 -22.49 25.99
N PHE A 9 -2.12 -22.28 27.23
CA PHE A 9 -1.22 -21.96 28.34
C PHE A 9 -1.65 -22.74 29.59
N GLY A 10 -0.65 -23.36 30.21
CA GLY A 10 -0.78 -24.54 31.05
C GLY A 10 -1.51 -24.32 32.38
N ARG A 11 -2.20 -25.39 32.79
CA ARG A 11 -2.71 -25.60 34.15
C ARG A 11 -1.56 -25.73 35.15
N HIS A 12 -1.41 -24.76 36.05
CA HIS A 12 -1.07 -25.05 37.43
C HIS A 12 -1.37 -23.82 38.29
N LEU A 13 -2.35 -23.92 39.18
CA LEU A 13 -2.26 -23.40 40.55
C LEU A 13 -3.49 -23.86 41.33
N GLU A 14 -3.18 -24.68 42.32
CA GLU A 14 -4.06 -25.30 43.28
C GLU A 14 -4.61 -24.25 44.26
N LYS A 15 -5.94 -24.28 44.42
CA LYS A 15 -6.79 -23.77 45.51
C LYS A 15 -6.10 -22.93 46.60
N ARG A 16 -6.33 -21.60 46.65
CA ARG A 16 -6.52 -20.81 47.89
C ARG A 16 -7.32 -19.52 47.64
N GLY A 17 -8.37 -19.30 48.43
CA GLY A 17 -8.91 -17.96 48.73
C GLY A 17 -10.18 -17.52 47.99
N ALA A 18 -11.34 -17.72 48.62
CA ALA A 18 -12.65 -17.20 48.20
C ALA A 18 -12.79 -15.65 48.29
N ALA A 19 -11.70 -14.89 48.39
CA ALA A 19 -11.71 -13.42 48.50
C ALA A 19 -11.43 -12.71 47.16
N LEU A 20 -10.94 -13.43 46.14
CA LEU A 20 -10.59 -12.85 44.83
C LEU A 20 -11.79 -12.71 43.88
N THR A 21 -12.93 -13.33 44.20
CA THR A 21 -14.14 -13.30 43.36
C THR A 21 -14.83 -11.93 43.33
N LEU A 22 -14.77 -11.16 44.42
CA LEU A 22 -15.41 -9.84 44.49
C LEU A 22 -14.61 -8.75 43.74
N GLN A 23 -13.27 -8.83 43.71
CA GLN A 23 -12.45 -7.89 42.93
C GLN A 23 -12.53 -8.13 41.41
N LEU A 24 -12.68 -9.39 40.98
CA LEU A 24 -12.86 -9.72 39.57
C LEU A 24 -14.22 -9.26 39.01
N LEU A 25 -15.29 -9.29 39.82
CA LEU A 25 -16.60 -8.80 39.41
C LEU A 25 -16.65 -7.27 39.27
N ALA A 26 -15.96 -6.53 40.14
CA ALA A 26 -15.87 -5.07 40.05
C ALA A 26 -15.10 -4.58 38.80
N LEU A 27 -14.14 -5.37 38.30
CA LEU A 27 -13.48 -5.11 37.02
C LEU A 27 -14.37 -5.44 35.82
N ALA A 28 -15.21 -6.48 35.93
CA ALA A 28 -16.15 -6.86 34.88
C ALA A 28 -17.23 -5.78 34.63
N GLU A 29 -17.77 -5.16 35.68
CA GLU A 29 -18.74 -4.06 35.53
C GLU A 29 -18.14 -2.81 34.88
N ARG A 30 -16.85 -2.52 35.14
CA ARG A 30 -16.11 -1.44 34.46
C ARG A 30 -15.78 -1.75 33.00
N CYS A 31 -15.61 -3.01 32.64
CA CYS A 31 -15.38 -3.42 31.25
C CYS A 31 -16.62 -3.26 30.37
N VAL A 32 -17.83 -3.40 30.93
CA VAL A 32 -19.09 -3.24 30.18
C VAL A 32 -19.26 -1.80 29.67
N CYS A 33 -18.74 -0.80 30.40
CA CYS A 33 -18.83 0.60 29.99
C CYS A 33 -18.00 0.91 28.73
N VAL A 34 -16.82 0.29 28.57
CA VAL A 34 -15.91 0.58 27.44
C VAL A 34 -16.47 0.05 26.12
N SER A 35 -17.20 -1.07 26.15
CA SER A 35 -17.75 -1.68 24.93
C SER A 35 -18.88 -0.85 24.30
N ALA A 36 -19.61 -0.06 25.10
CA ALA A 36 -20.69 0.80 24.61
C ALA A 36 -20.17 2.13 24.01
N CYS A 37 -18.95 2.56 24.35
CA CYS A 37 -18.34 3.78 23.85
C CYS A 37 -17.80 3.67 22.40
N VAL A 38 -17.56 2.45 21.91
CA VAL A 38 -16.84 2.20 20.64
C VAL A 38 -17.76 2.14 19.41
N TRP A 39 -19.08 2.11 19.57
CA TRP A 39 -20.03 1.95 18.44
C TRP A 39 -20.80 3.22 18.05
N ARG A 40 -20.27 4.40 18.34
CA ARG A 40 -20.63 5.62 17.60
C ARG A 40 -19.51 6.01 16.64
N VAL A 41 -19.19 5.09 15.73
CA VAL A 41 -18.60 5.49 14.46
C VAL A 41 -19.76 6.10 13.66
N GLU A 42 -20.02 7.38 13.89
CA GLU A 42 -20.77 8.20 12.93
C GLU A 42 -20.16 7.90 11.56
N LYS A 43 -20.98 7.44 10.61
CA LYS A 43 -20.54 7.25 9.23
C LYS A 43 -19.95 8.58 8.78
N THR A 44 -18.63 8.67 8.77
CA THR A 44 -17.90 9.83 8.27
C THR A 44 -18.47 10.13 6.90
N LYS A 45 -18.93 11.38 6.69
CA LYS A 45 -19.40 11.80 5.37
C LYS A 45 -18.37 11.35 4.35
N ILE A 46 -18.82 10.63 3.33
CA ILE A 46 -17.96 10.21 2.23
C ILE A 46 -17.57 11.52 1.52
N VAL A 47 -16.41 12.04 1.87
CA VAL A 47 -15.77 13.15 1.17
C VAL A 47 -15.00 12.52 0.03
N GLU A 48 -15.23 13.01 -1.19
CA GLU A 48 -14.45 12.57 -2.34
C GLU A 48 -12.96 12.81 -2.06
N PRO A 49 -12.10 11.85 -2.42
CA PRO A 49 -10.67 12.02 -2.23
C PRO A 49 -10.21 13.29 -2.97
N LEU A 50 -9.37 14.07 -2.32
CA LEU A 50 -8.81 15.29 -2.89
C LEU A 50 -8.03 14.96 -4.17
N ASP A 51 -8.28 15.71 -5.24
CA ASP A 51 -7.49 15.63 -6.47
C ASP A 51 -6.16 16.38 -6.27
N TYR A 52 -5.16 15.64 -5.78
CA TYR A 52 -3.84 16.17 -5.47
C TYR A 52 -3.15 16.79 -6.70
N GLU A 53 -3.30 16.19 -7.88
CA GLU A 53 -2.70 16.68 -9.12
C GLU A 53 -3.22 18.07 -9.49
N ASN A 54 -4.54 18.24 -9.40
CA ASN A 54 -5.18 19.52 -9.68
C ASN A 54 -4.84 20.57 -8.61
N VAL A 55 -4.84 20.21 -7.33
CA VAL A 55 -4.51 21.15 -6.24
C VAL A 55 -3.06 21.64 -6.33
N ILE A 56 -2.12 20.73 -6.57
CA ILE A 56 -0.71 21.07 -6.77
C ILE A 56 -0.59 21.98 -7.99
N THR A 57 -1.31 21.68 -9.06
CA THR A 57 -1.29 22.47 -10.30
C THR A 57 -1.84 23.89 -10.13
N GLN A 58 -2.95 24.04 -9.41
CA GLN A 58 -3.57 25.34 -9.17
C GLN A 58 -2.76 26.22 -8.22
N ARG A 59 -2.04 25.63 -7.27
CA ARG A 59 -1.30 26.36 -6.22
C ARG A 59 0.21 26.41 -6.44
N LYS A 60 0.70 26.09 -7.66
CA LYS A 60 2.14 26.02 -7.98
C LYS A 60 2.95 27.20 -7.45
N THR A 61 2.49 28.44 -7.65
CA THR A 61 3.22 29.64 -7.22
C THR A 61 3.42 29.72 -5.71
N GLN A 62 2.39 29.36 -4.94
CA GLN A 62 2.46 29.32 -3.48
C GLN A 62 3.40 28.22 -3.01
N ILE A 63 3.33 27.04 -3.65
CA ILE A 63 4.22 25.91 -3.35
C ILE A 63 5.68 26.28 -3.61
N TYR A 64 6.00 26.92 -4.75
CA TYR A 64 7.38 27.33 -5.04
C TYR A 64 7.92 28.41 -4.10
N SER A 65 7.06 29.27 -3.55
CA SER A 65 7.46 30.29 -2.57
C SER A 65 7.61 29.76 -1.14
N ASP A 66 7.18 28.52 -0.88
CA ASP A 66 7.17 27.95 0.46
C ASP A 66 8.60 27.57 0.92
N PRO A 67 9.01 27.88 2.16
CA PRO A 67 10.31 27.49 2.71
C PRO A 67 10.53 25.97 2.76
N LEU A 68 9.46 25.18 2.86
CA LEU A 68 9.46 23.72 2.94
C LEU A 68 8.91 23.07 1.65
N ARG A 69 8.97 23.78 0.51
CA ARG A 69 8.51 23.29 -0.80
C ARG A 69 9.00 21.89 -1.16
N ASP A 70 10.20 21.52 -0.71
CA ASP A 70 10.81 20.22 -1.00
C ASP A 70 10.09 19.06 -0.29
N LEU A 71 9.33 19.33 0.78
CA LEU A 71 8.43 18.36 1.41
C LEU A 71 7.07 18.25 0.70
N LEU A 72 6.69 19.28 -0.05
CA LEU A 72 5.41 19.37 -0.77
C LEU A 72 5.50 18.83 -2.19
N MET A 73 6.70 18.82 -2.78
CA MET A 73 6.96 18.39 -4.14
C MET A 73 7.67 17.04 -4.18
N PHE A 74 7.28 16.19 -5.12
CA PHE A 74 8.05 15.00 -5.44
C PHE A 74 9.40 15.39 -6.05
N PRO A 75 10.51 14.74 -5.64
CA PRO A 75 11.82 15.02 -6.22
C PRO A 75 11.84 14.63 -7.69
N MET A 76 12.36 15.49 -8.58
CA MET A 76 12.41 15.20 -10.02
C MET A 76 13.29 13.98 -10.39
N GLU A 77 14.13 13.52 -9.47
CA GLU A 77 15.05 12.39 -9.65
C GLU A 77 14.64 11.15 -8.84
N ASP A 78 13.43 11.11 -8.29
CA ASP A 78 12.96 9.95 -7.51
C ASP A 78 12.75 8.70 -8.36
N ILE A 79 12.51 8.88 -9.66
CA ILE A 79 12.23 7.84 -10.63
C ILE A 79 13.17 7.95 -11.83
N SER A 80 13.67 6.81 -12.29
CA SER A 80 14.38 6.68 -13.56
C SER A 80 13.72 5.61 -14.43
N VAL A 81 13.47 5.93 -15.70
CA VAL A 81 12.86 5.01 -16.65
C VAL A 81 13.93 4.47 -17.60
N SER A 82 14.11 3.16 -17.61
CA SER A 82 14.98 2.47 -18.56
C SER A 82 14.15 1.63 -19.53
N SER A 83 14.60 1.53 -20.78
CA SER A 83 13.99 0.64 -21.78
C SER A 83 14.73 -0.70 -21.75
N GLN A 84 14.02 -1.79 -21.52
CA GLN A 84 14.59 -3.13 -21.49
C GLN A 84 13.90 -4.01 -22.54
N ARG A 85 14.72 -4.71 -23.33
CA ARG A 85 14.24 -5.69 -24.30
C ARG A 85 13.55 -6.84 -23.59
N ARG A 86 12.32 -7.14 -24.03
CA ARG A 86 11.52 -8.25 -23.50
C ARG A 86 12.12 -9.61 -23.83
N THR A 87 12.72 -9.75 -25.00
CA THR A 87 13.33 -10.99 -25.49
C THR A 87 14.72 -10.71 -26.08
N VAL A 88 15.62 -11.69 -25.99
CA VAL A 88 16.98 -11.59 -26.55
C VAL A 88 16.94 -11.48 -28.07
N GLN A 89 15.99 -12.16 -28.71
CA GLN A 89 15.66 -12.04 -30.13
C GLN A 89 14.15 -12.02 -30.32
N SER A 90 13.67 -11.33 -31.35
CA SER A 90 12.26 -11.35 -31.73
C SER A 90 11.90 -12.69 -32.36
N THR A 91 10.92 -13.38 -31.80
CA THR A 91 10.28 -14.55 -32.44
C THR A 91 9.24 -14.16 -33.48
N VAL A 92 8.90 -12.87 -33.57
CA VAL A 92 7.94 -12.35 -34.54
C VAL A 92 8.66 -12.08 -35.86
N PRO A 93 8.24 -12.72 -36.97
CA PRO A 93 8.84 -12.45 -38.28
C PRO A 93 8.55 -11.01 -38.72
N GLU A 94 9.52 -10.40 -39.43
CA GLU A 94 9.51 -8.97 -39.78
C GLU A 94 8.28 -8.56 -40.63
N ASP A 95 7.75 -9.49 -41.43
CA ASP A 95 6.56 -9.28 -42.25
C ASP A 95 5.23 -9.57 -41.52
N ALA A 96 5.25 -9.94 -40.24
CA ALA A 96 4.02 -10.29 -39.50
C ALA A 96 3.03 -9.12 -39.44
N GLU A 97 3.52 -7.89 -39.26
CA GLU A 97 2.68 -6.70 -39.18
C GLU A 97 1.97 -6.39 -40.52
N LYS A 98 2.67 -6.61 -41.64
CA LYS A 98 2.12 -6.42 -42.99
C LYS A 98 1.10 -7.50 -43.36
N ARG A 99 1.30 -8.74 -42.89
CA ARG A 99 0.38 -9.87 -43.11
C ARG A 99 -0.85 -9.81 -42.21
N ALA A 100 -0.77 -9.15 -41.05
CA ALA A 100 -1.89 -9.04 -40.14
C ALA A 100 -3.02 -8.19 -40.75
N GLN A 101 -4.16 -8.81 -41.02
CA GLN A 101 -5.34 -8.11 -41.55
C GLN A 101 -6.20 -7.52 -40.42
N SER A 102 -6.26 -8.20 -39.27
CA SER A 102 -7.03 -7.76 -38.12
C SER A 102 -6.26 -6.72 -37.29
N LEU A 103 -6.94 -5.63 -36.90
CA LEU A 103 -6.40 -4.61 -36.00
C LEU A 103 -5.97 -5.20 -34.66
N PHE A 104 -6.71 -6.19 -34.15
CA PHE A 104 -6.36 -6.88 -32.92
C PHE A 104 -4.99 -7.56 -33.02
N VAL A 105 -4.74 -8.26 -34.14
CA VAL A 105 -3.48 -8.97 -34.36
C VAL A 105 -2.32 -7.98 -34.50
N LYS A 106 -2.53 -6.82 -35.13
CA LYS A 106 -1.52 -5.75 -35.21
C LYS A 106 -1.17 -5.19 -33.84
N GLU A 107 -2.16 -4.89 -33.01
CA GLU A 107 -1.93 -4.42 -31.64
C GLU A 107 -1.24 -5.48 -30.78
N CYS A 108 -1.58 -6.76 -30.94
CA CYS A 108 -0.84 -7.85 -30.30
C CYS A 108 0.63 -7.85 -30.73
N ILE A 109 0.90 -7.85 -32.05
CA ILE A 109 2.26 -7.84 -32.59
C ILE A 109 3.05 -6.65 -32.04
N LYS A 110 2.48 -5.45 -32.09
CA LYS A 110 3.07 -4.24 -31.53
C LYS A 110 3.35 -4.40 -30.03
N THR A 111 2.37 -4.89 -29.28
CA THR A 111 2.51 -5.10 -27.83
C THR A 111 3.61 -6.10 -27.52
N TYR A 112 3.79 -7.16 -28.31
CA TYR A 112 4.82 -8.20 -28.06
C TYR A 112 6.22 -7.82 -28.56
N SER A 113 6.31 -6.99 -29.60
CA SER A 113 7.58 -6.52 -30.15
C SER A 113 8.13 -5.28 -29.44
N THR A 114 7.30 -4.52 -28.72
CA THR A 114 7.76 -3.31 -28.03
C THR A 114 8.52 -3.64 -26.75
N ASP A 115 9.61 -2.92 -26.52
CA ASP A 115 10.39 -2.99 -25.28
C ASP A 115 9.56 -2.62 -24.05
N TRP A 116 10.00 -3.10 -22.88
CA TRP A 116 9.41 -2.74 -21.60
C TRP A 116 10.04 -1.47 -21.06
N HIS A 117 9.20 -0.58 -20.55
CA HIS A 117 9.65 0.53 -19.71
C HIS A 117 9.74 0.03 -18.27
N VAL A 118 10.96 -0.07 -17.76
CA VAL A 118 11.24 -0.41 -16.37
C VAL A 118 11.37 0.90 -15.60
N VAL A 119 10.56 1.04 -14.57
CA VAL A 119 10.56 2.18 -13.65
C VAL A 119 11.40 1.80 -12.45
N ASN A 120 12.50 2.51 -12.23
CA ASN A 120 13.43 2.26 -11.12
C ASN A 120 13.33 3.43 -10.13
N TYR A 121 13.08 3.12 -8.87
CA TYR A 121 12.96 4.11 -7.81
C TYR A 121 14.31 4.32 -7.12
N LYS A 122 14.76 5.58 -7.03
CA LYS A 122 16.06 5.94 -6.43
C LYS A 122 16.22 5.45 -4.98
N TYR A 123 15.11 5.31 -4.26
CA TYR A 123 15.09 4.92 -2.85
C TYR A 123 14.40 3.57 -2.60
N GLU A 124 14.36 2.69 -3.59
CA GLU A 124 13.75 1.36 -3.46
C GLU A 124 14.40 0.56 -2.31
N ASP A 125 15.72 0.63 -2.18
CA ASP A 125 16.48 -0.04 -1.12
C ASP A 125 16.08 0.42 0.30
N PHE A 126 15.53 1.64 0.42
CA PHE A 126 15.08 2.21 1.69
C PHE A 126 13.61 1.90 2.01
N SER A 127 12.89 1.21 1.12
CA SER A 127 11.46 0.93 1.26
C SER A 127 11.14 -0.29 2.14
N GLY A 128 12.19 -0.95 2.68
CA GLY A 128 12.09 -2.16 3.50
C GLY A 128 11.92 -1.91 5.00
N ASP A 129 12.24 -2.92 5.82
CA ASP A 129 12.24 -2.79 7.28
C ASP A 129 13.27 -1.74 7.72
N PHE A 130 12.84 -0.78 8.53
CA PHE A 130 13.70 0.31 9.03
C PHE A 130 14.96 -0.22 9.75
N ARG A 131 14.91 -1.43 10.30
CA ARG A 131 16.04 -2.09 10.97
C ARG A 131 17.15 -2.55 10.02
N MET A 132 16.86 -2.62 8.72
CA MET A 132 17.78 -3.06 7.67
C MET A 132 18.50 -1.89 6.99
N LEU A 133 18.20 -0.66 7.38
CA LEU A 133 18.87 0.52 6.86
C LEU A 133 20.29 0.64 7.45
N PRO A 134 21.30 1.06 6.65
CA PRO A 134 22.61 1.37 7.19
C PRO A 134 22.49 2.51 8.22
N TRP A 135 22.98 2.24 9.43
CA TRP A 135 23.03 3.19 10.55
C TRP A 135 23.94 4.38 10.27
#